data_AF-A0A383C1V1-F1
#
_entry.id   AF-A0A383C1V1-F1
#
_cell.length_a   1.000
_cell.length_b   1.000
_cell.length_c   1.000
_cell.angle_alpha   90.00
_cell.angle_beta   90.00
_cell.angle_gamma   90.00
#
_symmetry.space_group_name_H-M   'P 1'
#
loop_
_entity.id
_entity.type
_entity.pdbx_description
1 polymer ?
#
loop_
_entity_poly.entity_id
_entity_poly.type
_entity_poly.pdbx_seq_one_letter_code
_entity_poly.pdbx_strand_id
1 'polypeptide(L)'
;EPGLHYLDRSNKMSNSHYFAPLVATNPCGEQPLEAYGVCTLGAIDLSKFVTDNEFDWSKLRYVVHNSVRFLDNVINVNEYHFDSIRKNHTNNRRIGLGVMGLGELLVLMKLRYGSKDSIIFIDELFKTIAFESYQASINLAKLKGEFKYFDTESYLRSGYMKAMPEEIREQVKEHGIRNVCLLTVAPTGTTGTMMGTSTGIEPYFNWQYTRTSRLGTEVETVSVIDDLELDIKDLPEYCVTAM
;
A
#
# COMPACT_ATOMS: atom_id res chain seq x y z
N GLU A 1 -17.69 -14.60 6.82
CA GLU A 1 -18.32 -13.57 5.97
C GLU A 1 -19.77 -13.34 6.38
N PRO A 2 -20.31 -12.12 6.18
CA PRO A 2 -19.70 -11.00 5.45
C PRO A 2 -18.64 -10.23 6.26
N GLY A 3 -17.70 -9.58 5.56
CA GLY A 3 -16.81 -8.57 6.15
C GLY A 3 -17.58 -7.30 6.54
N LEU A 4 -16.97 -6.44 7.37
CA LEU A 4 -17.58 -5.18 7.82
C LEU A 4 -16.87 -3.98 7.19
N HIS A 5 -17.61 -3.13 6.48
CA HIS A 5 -17.07 -1.90 5.88
C HIS A 5 -17.95 -0.69 6.18
N TYR A 6 -17.32 0.43 6.57
CA TYR A 6 -18.01 1.68 6.89
C TYR A 6 -18.02 2.64 5.69
N LEU A 7 -18.95 2.44 4.75
CA LEU A 7 -18.98 3.17 3.48
C LEU A 7 -19.15 4.69 3.65
N ASP A 8 -19.88 5.13 4.68
CA ASP A 8 -20.03 6.56 5.01
C ASP A 8 -18.71 7.22 5.38
N ARG A 9 -17.86 6.50 6.14
CA ARG A 9 -16.52 6.98 6.50
C ARG A 9 -15.64 7.05 5.26
N SER A 10 -15.67 6.01 4.41
CA SER A 10 -14.92 5.98 3.17
C SER A 10 -15.29 7.14 2.24
N ASN A 11 -16.58 7.43 2.07
CA ASN A 11 -17.04 8.58 1.27
C ASN A 11 -16.61 9.93 1.86
N LYS A 12 -16.67 10.11 3.19
CA LYS A 12 -16.18 11.34 3.85
C LYS A 12 -14.68 11.56 3.66
N MET A 13 -13.90 10.49 3.64
CA MET A 13 -12.45 10.56 3.47
C MET A 13 -12.04 10.69 2.00
N SER A 14 -12.83 10.15 1.07
CA SER A 14 -12.45 10.04 -0.35
C SER A 14 -12.09 11.37 -0.99
N ASN A 15 -10.97 11.41 -1.71
CA ASN A 15 -10.61 12.54 -2.56
C ASN A 15 -11.55 12.71 -3.76
N SER A 16 -12.31 11.66 -4.12
CA SER A 16 -13.24 11.67 -5.26
C SER A 16 -14.67 12.09 -4.89
N HIS A 17 -14.91 12.50 -3.64
CA HIS A 17 -16.24 12.71 -3.04
C HIS A 17 -17.18 13.62 -3.84
N TYR A 18 -16.65 14.58 -4.61
CA TYR A 18 -17.42 15.59 -5.33
C TYR A 18 -17.85 15.17 -6.75
N PHE A 19 -17.37 14.04 -7.27
CA PHE A 19 -17.71 13.60 -8.63
C PHE A 19 -17.90 12.08 -8.78
N ALA A 20 -17.37 11.28 -7.86
CA ALA A 20 -17.40 9.83 -7.92
C ALA A 20 -17.62 9.24 -6.51
N PRO A 21 -18.88 9.13 -6.06
CA PRO A 21 -19.22 8.52 -4.78
C PRO A 21 -18.87 7.03 -4.79
N LEU A 22 -18.37 6.54 -3.66
CA LEU A 22 -18.00 5.15 -3.47
C LEU A 22 -19.26 4.35 -3.10
N VAL A 23 -19.53 3.28 -3.84
CA VAL A 23 -20.80 2.53 -3.74
C VAL A 23 -20.64 1.12 -3.15
N ALA A 24 -19.47 0.51 -3.32
CA ALA A 24 -19.13 -0.81 -2.79
C ALA A 24 -17.61 -0.95 -2.69
N THR A 25 -17.14 -1.97 -1.98
CA THR A 25 -15.75 -2.40 -2.05
C THR A 25 -15.51 -3.35 -3.22
N ASN A 26 -14.26 -3.45 -3.65
CA ASN A 26 -13.78 -4.53 -4.50
C ASN A 26 -13.78 -5.88 -3.72
N PRO A 27 -13.47 -7.02 -4.37
CA PRO A 27 -13.60 -8.34 -3.77
C PRO A 27 -12.79 -8.58 -2.49
N CYS A 28 -11.64 -7.91 -2.31
CA CYS A 28 -10.81 -8.12 -1.12
C CYS A 28 -11.05 -7.08 -0.01
N GLY A 29 -11.98 -6.13 -0.22
CA GLY A 29 -12.42 -5.17 0.80
C GLY A 29 -11.49 -3.97 1.04
N GLU A 30 -10.34 -3.91 0.37
CA GLU A 30 -9.31 -2.89 0.56
C GLU A 30 -9.60 -1.57 -0.17
N GLN A 31 -10.35 -1.63 -1.27
CA GLN A 31 -10.70 -0.45 -2.08
C GLN A 31 -12.21 -0.28 -2.19
N PRO A 32 -12.79 0.70 -1.48
CA PRO A 32 -14.10 1.23 -1.86
C PRO A 32 -13.98 1.97 -3.19
N LEU A 33 -14.86 1.66 -4.14
CA LEU A 33 -14.84 2.16 -5.51
C LEU A 33 -16.19 2.75 -5.91
N GLU A 34 -16.11 3.73 -6.80
CA GLU A 34 -17.23 4.17 -7.61
C GLU A 34 -17.61 3.15 -8.69
N ALA A 35 -18.76 3.36 -9.34
CA ALA A 35 -19.15 2.55 -10.50
C ALA A 35 -18.07 2.58 -11.60
N TYR A 36 -17.71 1.41 -12.13
CA TYR A 36 -16.66 1.25 -13.14
C TYR A 36 -15.25 1.68 -12.69
N GLY A 37 -15.01 1.79 -11.38
CA GLY A 37 -13.67 2.03 -10.82
C GLY A 37 -12.71 0.86 -11.08
N VAL A 38 -11.41 1.15 -11.12
CA VAL A 38 -10.35 0.16 -11.41
C VAL A 38 -9.31 0.17 -10.30
N CYS A 39 -8.85 -1.02 -9.93
CA CYS A 39 -7.74 -1.25 -9.02
C CYS A 39 -6.42 -1.35 -9.81
N THR A 40 -5.61 -0.30 -9.85
CA THR A 40 -4.21 -0.38 -10.33
C THR A 40 -3.28 -0.50 -9.13
N LEU A 41 -2.94 -1.74 -8.78
CA LEU A 41 -2.29 -2.07 -7.52
C LEU A 41 -0.81 -2.39 -7.70
N GLY A 42 -0.01 -2.03 -6.70
CA GLY A 42 1.36 -2.48 -6.53
C GLY A 42 1.71 -2.52 -5.05
N ALA A 43 2.70 -3.33 -4.67
CA ALA A 43 3.12 -3.46 -3.29
C ALA A 43 4.65 -3.36 -3.19
N ILE A 44 5.14 -2.56 -2.25
CA ILE A 44 6.55 -2.47 -1.89
C ILE A 44 6.86 -3.55 -0.85
N ASP A 45 7.90 -4.36 -1.11
CA ASP A 45 8.40 -5.32 -0.13
C ASP A 45 9.27 -4.62 0.92
N LEU A 46 8.68 -4.39 2.09
CA LEU A 46 9.28 -3.65 3.19
C LEU A 46 10.50 -4.35 3.81
N SER A 47 10.64 -5.67 3.67
CA SER A 47 11.79 -6.38 4.26
C SER A 47 13.11 -6.05 3.55
N LYS A 48 13.06 -5.56 2.30
CA LYS A 48 14.24 -5.19 1.51
C LYS A 48 14.85 -3.83 1.83
N PHE A 49 14.35 -3.18 2.88
CA PHE A 49 14.80 -1.86 3.35
C PHE A 49 15.52 -1.93 4.69
N VAL A 50 15.83 -3.11 5.20
CA VAL A 50 16.66 -3.26 6.41
C VAL A 50 18.07 -3.71 6.05
N THR A 51 19.07 -3.07 6.65
CA THR A 51 20.48 -3.50 6.60
C THR A 51 21.05 -3.32 8.00
N ASP A 52 21.68 -4.35 8.56
CA ASP A 52 22.27 -4.33 9.92
C ASP A 52 21.32 -3.85 11.04
N ASN A 53 20.02 -4.16 10.94
CA ASN A 53 18.92 -3.69 11.81
C ASN A 53 18.60 -2.19 11.71
N GLU A 54 19.09 -1.50 10.68
CA GLU A 54 18.72 -0.11 10.37
C GLU A 54 17.80 -0.05 9.15
N PHE A 55 16.79 0.82 9.21
CA PHE A 55 15.84 1.02 8.12
C PHE A 55 16.31 2.11 7.15
N ASP A 56 16.43 1.77 5.87
CA ASP A 56 16.85 2.68 4.80
C ASP A 56 15.68 3.52 4.28
N TRP A 57 15.44 4.63 4.99
CA TRP A 57 14.45 5.64 4.62
C TRP A 57 14.70 6.26 3.25
N SER A 58 15.96 6.44 2.86
CA SER A 58 16.30 7.11 1.58
C SER A 58 15.91 6.23 0.40
N LYS A 59 16.22 4.93 0.48
CA LYS A 59 15.79 3.94 -0.51
C LYS A 59 14.28 3.80 -0.55
N LEU A 60 13.58 3.82 0.59
CA LEU A 60 12.12 3.80 0.62
C LEU A 60 11.53 4.97 -0.17
N ARG A 61 11.98 6.21 0.09
CA ARG A 61 11.53 7.41 -0.62
C ARG A 61 11.74 7.26 -2.12
N TYR A 62 12.93 6.83 -2.54
CA TYR A 62 13.24 6.57 -3.95
C TYR A 62 12.29 5.54 -4.59
N VAL A 63 12.05 4.40 -3.91
CA VAL A 63 11.18 3.33 -4.44
C VAL A 63 9.72 3.79 -4.51
N VAL A 64 9.22 4.54 -3.53
CA VAL A 64 7.86 5.08 -3.54
C VAL A 64 7.61 5.97 -4.77
N HIS A 65 8.53 6.88 -5.08
CA HIS A 65 8.40 7.75 -6.26
C HIS A 65 8.35 6.97 -7.56
N ASN A 66 9.26 5.99 -7.71
CA ASN A 66 9.28 5.13 -8.89
C ASN A 66 8.04 4.25 -9.00
N SER A 67 7.51 3.76 -7.87
CA SER A 67 6.30 2.95 -7.81
C SER A 67 5.07 3.74 -8.23
N VAL A 68 4.89 4.97 -7.75
CA VAL A 68 3.79 5.85 -8.19
C VAL A 68 3.87 6.12 -9.69
N ARG A 69 5.07 6.42 -10.21
CA ARG A 69 5.28 6.62 -11.66
C ARG A 69 4.99 5.36 -12.46
N PHE A 70 5.39 4.19 -11.97
CA PHE A 70 5.11 2.91 -12.60
C PHE A 70 3.60 2.67 -12.68
N LEU A 71 2.88 2.82 -11.56
CA LEU A 71 1.43 2.64 -11.53
C LEU A 71 0.69 3.67 -12.40
N ASP A 72 1.12 4.93 -12.44
CA ASP A 72 0.56 5.94 -13.36
C ASP A 72 0.74 5.57 -14.84
N ASN A 73 1.87 4.92 -15.18
CA ASN A 73 2.12 4.43 -16.53
C ASN A 73 1.26 3.22 -16.87
N VAL A 74 1.00 2.32 -15.90
CA VAL A 74 0.11 1.14 -16.08
C VAL A 74 -1.26 1.58 -16.60
N ILE A 75 -1.81 2.69 -16.11
CA ILE A 75 -3.11 3.23 -16.58
C ILE A 75 -3.13 3.45 -18.10
N ASN A 76 -2.01 3.86 -18.69
CA ASN A 76 -1.93 4.18 -20.12
C ASN A 76 -1.71 2.94 -21.00
N VAL A 77 -1.08 1.88 -20.47
CA VAL A 77 -0.83 0.63 -21.20
C VAL A 77 -1.88 -0.43 -20.94
N ASN A 78 -2.76 -0.21 -19.95
CA ASN A 78 -3.83 -1.14 -19.61
C ASN A 78 -4.84 -1.27 -20.78
N GLU A 79 -5.31 -2.49 -21.01
CA GLU A 79 -6.34 -2.77 -21.99
C GLU A 79 -7.71 -2.77 -21.32
N TYR A 80 -8.65 -2.00 -21.86
CA TYR A 80 -9.99 -1.86 -21.32
C TYR A 80 -11.02 -2.48 -22.24
N HIS A 81 -11.75 -3.46 -21.72
CA HIS A 81 -12.80 -4.16 -22.45
C HIS A 81 -14.10 -3.35 -22.56
N PHE A 82 -14.34 -2.45 -21.60
CA PHE A 82 -15.52 -1.57 -21.57
C PHE A 82 -15.11 -0.10 -21.59
N ASP A 83 -15.75 0.66 -22.48
CA ASP A 83 -15.48 2.09 -22.64
C ASP A 83 -15.80 2.91 -21.37
N SER A 84 -16.77 2.49 -20.57
CA SER A 84 -17.10 3.12 -19.29
C SER A 84 -15.94 3.02 -18.29
N ILE A 85 -15.32 1.84 -18.20
CA ILE A 85 -14.15 1.59 -17.36
C ILE A 85 -12.96 2.42 -17.85
N ARG A 86 -12.69 2.39 -19.17
CA ARG A 86 -11.62 3.18 -19.79
C ARG A 86 -11.78 4.66 -19.45
N LYS A 87 -12.95 5.23 -19.72
CA LYS A 87 -13.23 6.66 -19.47
C LYS A 87 -13.08 7.00 -17.99
N ASN A 88 -13.59 6.16 -17.08
CA ASN A 88 -13.45 6.43 -15.65
C ASN A 88 -11.97 6.43 -15.25
N HIS A 89 -11.26 5.33 -15.53
CA HIS A 89 -9.89 5.14 -15.06
C HIS A 89 -8.89 6.12 -15.68
N THR A 90 -9.00 6.45 -16.97
CA THR A 90 -8.09 7.43 -17.59
C THR A 90 -8.34 8.85 -17.10
N ASN A 91 -9.57 9.19 -16.71
CA ASN A 91 -9.93 10.53 -16.26
C ASN A 91 -9.68 10.74 -14.76
N ASN A 92 -9.86 9.71 -13.92
CA ASN A 92 -9.62 9.77 -12.48
C ASN A 92 -8.16 9.43 -12.09
N ARG A 93 -7.52 8.59 -12.91
CA ARG A 93 -6.16 8.08 -12.73
C ARG A 93 -5.90 7.43 -11.37
N ARG A 94 -6.88 6.69 -10.83
CA ARG A 94 -6.77 5.98 -9.55
C ARG A 94 -5.65 4.93 -9.59
N ILE A 95 -4.80 4.94 -8.56
CA ILE A 95 -3.81 3.89 -8.28
C ILE A 95 -3.91 3.46 -6.81
N GLY A 96 -3.28 2.35 -6.46
CA GLY A 96 -3.19 1.85 -5.10
C GLY A 96 -1.82 1.25 -4.82
N LEU A 97 -0.91 2.08 -4.30
CA LEU A 97 0.37 1.64 -3.78
C LEU A 97 0.18 1.15 -2.34
N GLY A 98 0.49 -0.12 -2.13
CA GLY A 98 0.50 -0.78 -0.83
C GLY A 98 1.88 -1.27 -0.44
N VAL A 99 1.88 -2.15 0.54
CA VAL A 99 3.09 -2.80 1.06
C VAL A 99 2.85 -4.29 1.24
N MET A 100 3.95 -5.04 1.28
CA MET A 100 4.04 -6.39 1.84
C MET A 100 5.28 -6.46 2.73
N GLY A 101 5.45 -7.54 3.47
CA GLY A 101 6.67 -7.74 4.26
C GLY A 101 6.70 -6.99 5.58
N LEU A 102 5.57 -6.44 6.09
CA LEU A 102 5.59 -5.68 7.34
C LEU A 102 5.98 -6.56 8.55
N GLY A 103 5.45 -7.78 8.64
CA GLY A 103 5.79 -8.70 9.73
C GLY A 103 7.29 -9.02 9.75
N GLU A 104 7.85 -9.31 8.59
CA GLU A 104 9.29 -9.56 8.44
C GLU A 104 10.15 -8.33 8.73
N LEU A 105 9.75 -7.15 8.24
CA LEU A 105 10.41 -5.89 8.56
C LEU A 105 10.54 -5.69 10.08
N LEU A 106 9.45 -5.94 10.83
CA LEU A 106 9.48 -5.78 12.28
C LEU A 106 10.40 -6.81 12.96
N VAL A 107 10.46 -8.05 12.47
CA VAL A 107 11.41 -9.06 12.95
C VAL A 107 12.86 -8.62 12.70
N LEU A 108 13.17 -8.15 11.49
CA LEU A 108 14.50 -7.65 11.11
C LEU A 108 14.92 -6.41 11.91
N MET A 109 13.96 -5.56 12.28
CA MET A 109 14.18 -4.40 13.15
C MET A 109 14.15 -4.75 14.65
N LYS A 110 13.93 -6.03 15.00
CA LYS A 110 13.76 -6.51 16.39
C LYS A 110 12.65 -5.79 17.15
N LEU A 111 11.61 -5.37 16.45
CA LEU A 111 10.42 -4.70 17.00
C LEU A 111 9.28 -5.70 17.14
N ARG A 112 8.79 -5.91 18.35
CA ARG A 112 7.64 -6.78 18.59
C ARG A 112 6.38 -6.18 17.97
N TYR A 113 5.69 -6.92 17.11
CA TYR A 113 4.42 -6.48 16.50
C TYR A 113 3.41 -6.07 17.58
N GLY A 114 2.88 -4.85 17.49
CA GLY A 114 1.89 -4.30 18.43
C GLY A 114 2.49 -3.73 19.72
N SER A 115 3.83 -3.75 19.87
CA SER A 115 4.51 -2.97 20.90
C SER A 115 4.40 -1.47 20.63
N LYS A 116 4.57 -0.65 21.66
CA LYS A 116 4.57 0.82 21.55
C LYS A 116 5.57 1.31 20.51
N ASP A 117 6.77 0.73 20.50
CA ASP A 117 7.84 1.13 19.59
C ASP A 117 7.53 0.73 18.14
N SER A 118 6.95 -0.46 17.92
CA SER A 118 6.48 -0.86 16.59
C SER A 118 5.39 0.07 16.05
N ILE A 119 4.46 0.53 16.90
CA ILE A 119 3.37 1.43 16.49
C ILE A 119 3.93 2.79 16.08
N ILE A 120 4.89 3.33 16.83
CA ILE A 120 5.56 4.60 16.50
C ILE A 120 6.28 4.48 15.15
N PHE A 121 7.04 3.39 14.96
CA PHE A 121 7.76 3.13 13.72
C PHE A 121 6.82 2.96 12.52
N ILE A 122 5.74 2.17 12.67
CA ILE A 122 4.73 1.96 11.61
C ILE A 122 4.04 3.27 11.24
N ASP A 123 3.72 4.11 12.21
CA ASP A 123 3.12 5.42 11.95
C ASP A 123 4.06 6.32 11.13
N GLU A 124 5.35 6.37 11.47
CA GLU A 124 6.36 7.10 10.69
C GLU A 124 6.54 6.51 9.28
N LEU A 125 6.54 5.18 9.17
CA LEU A 125 6.64 4.45 7.91
C LEU A 125 5.51 4.83 6.95
N PHE A 126 4.26 4.69 7.39
CA PHE A 126 3.11 4.99 6.54
C PHE A 126 2.94 6.50 6.28
N LYS A 127 3.31 7.37 7.22
CA LYS A 127 3.39 8.82 6.96
C LYS A 127 4.40 9.14 5.87
N THR A 128 5.57 8.51 5.88
CA THR A 128 6.60 8.69 4.87
C THR A 128 6.11 8.20 3.50
N ILE A 129 5.53 6.99 3.43
CA ILE A 129 4.97 6.46 2.18
C ILE A 129 3.88 7.38 1.63
N ALA A 130 2.99 7.88 2.49
CA ALA A 130 1.91 8.77 2.08
C ALA A 130 2.44 10.11 1.56
N PHE A 131 3.32 10.75 2.31
CA PHE A 131 3.94 12.02 1.92
C PHE A 131 4.64 11.91 0.57
N GLU A 132 5.51 10.90 0.42
CA GLU A 132 6.30 10.72 -0.80
C GLU A 132 5.45 10.30 -2.00
N SER A 133 4.39 9.52 -1.77
CA SER A 133 3.48 9.15 -2.86
C SER A 133 2.78 10.40 -3.43
N TYR A 134 2.30 11.28 -2.55
CA TYR A 134 1.68 12.54 -2.95
C TYR A 134 2.68 13.47 -3.62
N GLN A 135 3.89 13.59 -3.08
CA GLN A 135 4.97 14.36 -3.71
C GLN A 135 5.28 13.84 -5.13
N ALA A 136 5.34 12.52 -5.32
CA ALA A 136 5.56 11.90 -6.62
C ALA A 136 4.41 12.22 -7.60
N SER A 137 3.16 12.15 -7.16
CA SER A 137 2.01 12.46 -8.01
C SER A 137 1.91 13.95 -8.37
N ILE A 138 2.30 14.86 -7.46
CA ILE A 138 2.44 16.29 -7.73
C ILE A 138 3.54 16.51 -8.79
N ASN A 139 4.69 15.84 -8.64
CA ASN A 139 5.77 15.92 -9.63
C ASN A 139 5.32 15.39 -11.01
N LEU A 140 4.49 14.36 -11.04
CA LEU A 140 3.87 13.89 -12.29
C LEU A 140 2.85 14.88 -12.85
N ALA A 141 2.11 15.61 -12.01
CA ALA A 141 1.20 16.66 -12.45
C ALA A 141 1.95 17.80 -13.14
N LYS A 142 3.09 18.24 -12.57
CA LYS A 142 3.99 19.22 -13.19
C LYS A 142 4.46 18.78 -14.59
N LEU A 143 4.71 17.49 -14.76
CA LEU A 143 5.25 16.94 -16.01
C LEU A 143 4.18 16.61 -17.06
N LYS A 144 3.04 16.06 -16.63
CA LYS A 144 2.03 15.43 -17.51
C LYS A 144 0.64 16.07 -17.41
N GLY A 145 0.47 17.07 -16.54
CA GLY A 145 -0.81 17.65 -16.15
C GLY A 145 -1.52 16.85 -15.05
N GLU A 146 -2.46 17.50 -14.36
CA GLU A 146 -3.36 16.88 -13.38
C GLU A 146 -4.34 15.87 -14.01
N PHE A 147 -5.03 15.08 -13.16
CA PHE A 147 -6.13 14.23 -13.66
C PHE A 147 -7.34 15.08 -14.08
N LYS A 148 -8.14 14.57 -15.01
CA LYS A 148 -9.17 15.36 -15.72
C LYS A 148 -10.25 15.96 -14.81
N TYR A 149 -10.63 15.25 -13.76
CA TYR A 149 -11.68 15.68 -12.83
C TYR A 149 -11.12 16.44 -11.61
N PHE A 150 -9.85 16.85 -11.64
CA PHE A 150 -9.27 17.59 -10.54
C PHE A 150 -9.95 18.96 -10.41
N ASP A 151 -10.41 19.25 -9.20
CA ASP A 151 -10.90 20.57 -8.79
C ASP A 151 -10.22 20.89 -7.47
N THR A 152 -9.33 21.89 -7.46
CA THR A 152 -8.45 22.19 -6.33
C THR A 152 -9.21 22.35 -5.02
N GLU A 153 -10.25 23.17 -5.02
CA GLU A 153 -11.03 23.48 -3.81
C GLU A 153 -11.81 22.26 -3.29
N SER A 154 -12.42 21.47 -4.18
CA SER A 154 -13.15 20.27 -3.76
C SER A 154 -12.21 19.15 -3.33
N TYR A 155 -11.08 18.97 -4.00
CA TYR A 155 -10.07 17.98 -3.65
C TYR A 155 -9.46 18.24 -2.27
N LEU A 156 -9.04 19.49 -1.99
CA LEU A 156 -8.47 19.89 -0.70
C LEU A 156 -9.48 19.85 0.46
N ARG A 157 -10.79 19.91 0.17
CA ARG A 157 -11.86 19.77 1.18
C ARG A 157 -12.14 18.32 1.61
N SER A 158 -11.61 17.33 0.89
CA SER A 158 -11.77 15.91 1.24
C SER A 158 -11.24 15.60 2.64
N GLY A 159 -11.81 14.60 3.30
CA GLY A 159 -11.37 14.20 4.64
C GLY A 159 -9.91 13.75 4.66
N TYR A 160 -9.45 13.06 3.62
CA TYR A 160 -8.06 12.61 3.53
C TYR A 160 -7.09 13.79 3.34
N MET A 161 -7.38 14.72 2.44
CA MET A 161 -6.51 15.89 2.25
C MET A 161 -6.44 16.81 3.46
N LYS A 162 -7.52 16.94 4.24
CA LYS A 162 -7.50 17.70 5.50
C LYS A 162 -6.52 17.14 6.53
N ALA A 163 -6.25 15.84 6.50
CA ALA A 163 -5.28 15.18 7.36
C ALA A 163 -3.84 15.20 6.81
N MET A 164 -3.65 15.59 5.54
CA MET A 164 -2.32 15.68 4.93
C MET A 164 -1.55 16.91 5.44
N PRO A 165 -0.21 16.84 5.50
CA PRO A 165 0.64 17.97 5.85
C PRO A 165 0.34 19.22 5.00
N GLU A 166 0.46 20.40 5.61
CA GLU A 166 0.23 21.68 4.95
C GLU A 166 1.07 21.84 3.69
N GLU A 167 2.34 21.45 3.75
CA GLU A 167 3.25 21.47 2.60
C GLU A 167 2.69 20.72 1.37
N ILE A 168 2.12 19.52 1.56
CA ILE A 168 1.50 18.77 0.47
C ILE A 168 0.24 19.47 -0.03
N ARG A 169 -0.58 20.03 0.87
CA ARG A 169 -1.81 20.74 0.49
C ARG A 169 -1.50 21.97 -0.36
N GLU A 170 -0.49 22.77 0.02
CA GLU A 170 -0.07 23.94 -0.75
C GLU A 170 0.53 23.55 -2.10
N GLN A 171 1.35 22.50 -2.16
CA GLN A 171 1.87 22.02 -3.44
C GLN A 171 0.78 21.48 -4.38
N VAL A 172 -0.23 20.76 -3.85
CA VAL A 172 -1.40 20.33 -4.64
C VAL A 172 -2.19 21.54 -5.15
N LYS A 173 -2.29 22.61 -4.35
CA LYS A 173 -2.96 23.85 -4.74
C LYS A 173 -2.23 24.57 -5.88
N GLU A 174 -0.90 24.61 -5.81
CA GLU A 174 -0.07 25.31 -6.80
C GLU A 174 0.07 24.53 -8.11
N HIS A 175 0.20 23.20 -8.04
CA HIS A 175 0.65 22.38 -9.16
C HIS A 175 -0.35 21.31 -9.61
N GLY A 176 -1.45 21.15 -8.89
CA GLY A 176 -2.38 20.05 -9.08
C GLY A 176 -1.82 18.70 -8.65
N ILE A 177 -2.56 17.63 -8.97
CA ILE A 177 -2.15 16.25 -8.68
C ILE A 177 -2.51 15.32 -9.83
N ARG A 178 -1.66 14.32 -10.10
CA ARG A 178 -1.82 13.43 -11.25
C ARG A 178 -2.84 12.31 -11.02
N ASN A 179 -3.05 11.90 -9.77
CA ASN A 179 -3.84 10.72 -9.41
C ASN A 179 -4.86 11.08 -8.33
N VAL A 180 -6.12 10.67 -8.49
CA VAL A 180 -7.18 10.95 -7.49
C VAL A 180 -6.93 10.27 -6.14
N CYS A 181 -6.38 9.06 -6.15
CA CYS A 181 -6.06 8.26 -4.98
C CYS A 181 -4.79 7.47 -5.28
N LEU A 182 -3.95 7.32 -4.25
CA LEU A 182 -2.58 6.84 -4.40
C LEU A 182 -2.29 5.57 -3.60
N LEU A 183 -2.91 5.38 -2.44
CA LEU A 183 -2.50 4.39 -1.45
C LEU A 183 -3.58 3.35 -1.21
N THR A 184 -3.19 2.09 -1.14
CA THR A 184 -4.07 0.97 -0.81
C THR A 184 -3.23 -0.22 -0.37
N VAL A 185 -3.47 -0.72 0.84
CA VAL A 185 -2.89 -1.99 1.28
C VAL A 185 -3.82 -3.11 0.85
N ALA A 186 -3.46 -3.79 -0.24
CA ALA A 186 -4.17 -4.97 -0.73
C ALA A 186 -3.56 -6.26 -0.17
N PRO A 187 -4.32 -7.36 -0.11
CA PRO A 187 -3.76 -8.66 0.19
C PRO A 187 -2.70 -9.05 -0.84
N THR A 188 -1.55 -9.50 -0.35
CA THR A 188 -0.41 -9.89 -1.20
C THR A 188 -0.09 -11.37 -1.01
N GLY A 189 -1.10 -12.24 -0.90
CA GLY A 189 -0.91 -13.68 -0.67
C GLY A 189 0.03 -14.33 -1.69
N THR A 190 -0.29 -14.23 -2.98
CA THR A 190 0.52 -14.81 -4.06
C THR A 190 1.88 -14.13 -4.20
N THR A 191 1.92 -12.79 -4.18
CA THR A 191 3.17 -12.04 -4.38
C THR A 191 4.11 -12.14 -3.19
N GLY A 192 3.59 -12.11 -1.97
CA GLY A 192 4.35 -12.32 -0.73
C GLY A 192 4.95 -13.71 -0.67
N THR A 193 4.17 -14.75 -1.01
CA THR A 193 4.69 -16.12 -1.13
C THR A 193 5.78 -16.22 -2.21
N MET A 194 5.59 -15.57 -3.36
CA MET A 194 6.58 -15.54 -4.44
C MET A 194 7.87 -14.82 -4.05
N MET A 195 7.79 -13.77 -3.23
CA MET A 195 8.94 -13.03 -2.72
C MET A 195 9.55 -13.67 -1.46
N GLY A 196 8.90 -14.68 -0.88
CA GLY A 196 9.33 -15.33 0.35
C GLY A 196 9.25 -14.42 1.58
N THR A 197 8.22 -13.57 1.67
CA THR A 197 8.02 -12.63 2.78
C THR A 197 6.62 -12.70 3.38
N SER A 198 6.44 -12.12 4.57
CA SER A 198 5.13 -11.94 5.20
C SER A 198 4.16 -11.19 4.27
N THR A 199 2.90 -11.62 4.23
CA THR A 199 1.90 -11.01 3.36
C THR A 199 1.43 -9.69 3.94
N GLY A 200 1.27 -8.69 3.09
CA GLY A 200 0.58 -7.43 3.35
C GLY A 200 1.11 -6.70 4.59
N ILE A 201 0.19 -6.47 5.53
CA ILE A 201 0.49 -5.92 6.85
C ILE A 201 0.32 -6.98 7.94
N GLU A 202 0.17 -8.24 7.57
CA GLU A 202 -0.05 -9.33 8.49
C GLU A 202 1.29 -9.81 9.09
N PRO A 203 1.33 -10.18 10.39
CA PRO A 203 2.42 -10.99 10.90
C PRO A 203 2.42 -12.37 10.24
N TYR A 204 3.51 -13.12 10.37
CA TYR A 204 3.55 -14.51 9.94
C TYR A 204 2.44 -15.32 10.62
N PHE A 205 1.72 -16.15 9.87
CA PHE A 205 0.70 -17.02 10.47
C PHE A 205 1.35 -18.08 11.37
N ASN A 206 2.44 -18.69 10.90
CA ASN A 206 3.24 -19.65 11.64
C ASN A 206 4.69 -19.61 11.11
N TRP A 207 5.66 -19.97 11.95
CA TRP A 207 7.09 -20.02 11.59
C TRP A 207 7.47 -21.27 10.79
N GLN A 208 6.68 -22.34 10.94
CA GLN A 208 6.78 -23.56 10.14
C GLN A 208 5.42 -23.92 9.56
N TYR A 209 5.42 -24.35 8.31
CA TYR A 209 4.22 -24.81 7.63
C TYR A 209 4.52 -25.97 6.70
N THR A 210 3.51 -26.82 6.49
CA THR A 210 3.61 -27.97 5.60
C THR A 210 3.21 -27.57 4.19
N ARG A 211 4.14 -27.68 3.25
CA ARG A 211 3.88 -27.44 1.82
C ARG A 211 3.78 -28.75 1.07
N THR A 212 2.68 -28.91 0.34
CA THR A 212 2.48 -30.04 -0.56
C THR A 212 2.69 -29.58 -2.00
N SER A 213 3.61 -30.24 -2.70
CA SER A 213 3.88 -30.01 -4.13
C SER A 213 3.84 -31.32 -4.91
N ARG A 214 4.12 -31.28 -6.22
CA ARG A 214 4.26 -32.49 -7.03
C ARG A 214 5.42 -33.40 -6.60
N LEU A 215 6.40 -32.84 -5.86
CA LEU A 215 7.58 -33.56 -5.41
C LEU A 215 7.38 -34.26 -4.06
N GLY A 216 6.30 -33.95 -3.35
CA GLY A 216 6.03 -34.50 -2.03
C GLY A 216 5.49 -33.46 -1.06
N THR A 217 5.50 -33.82 0.21
CA THR A 217 5.10 -32.96 1.33
C THR A 217 6.33 -32.66 2.16
N GLU A 218 6.65 -31.38 2.32
CA GLU A 218 7.82 -30.91 3.05
C GLU A 218 7.39 -29.90 4.12
N VAL A 219 8.16 -29.81 5.21
CA VAL A 219 8.00 -28.76 6.21
C VAL A 219 8.97 -27.66 5.86
N GLU A 220 8.44 -26.47 5.59
CA GLU A 220 9.23 -25.26 5.30
C GLU A 220 9.23 -24.36 6.55
N THR A 221 10.40 -23.83 6.88
CA THR A 221 10.56 -22.74 7.86
C THR A 221 10.52 -21.41 7.11
N VAL A 222 9.96 -20.38 7.74
CA VAL A 222 10.02 -19.01 7.21
C VAL A 222 11.47 -18.55 7.12
N SER A 223 11.88 -18.02 5.95
CA SER A 223 13.25 -17.63 5.65
C SER A 223 13.89 -16.72 6.69
N VAL A 224 13.18 -15.73 7.23
CA VAL A 224 13.73 -14.79 8.22
C VAL A 224 14.23 -15.47 9.51
N ILE A 225 13.66 -16.61 9.88
CA ILE A 225 14.10 -17.39 11.05
C ILE A 225 15.45 -18.05 10.75
N ASP A 226 15.57 -18.64 9.56
CA ASP A 226 16.81 -19.29 9.11
C ASP A 226 17.91 -18.26 8.85
N ASP A 227 17.59 -17.14 8.20
CA ASP A 227 18.52 -16.04 7.86
C ASP A 227 19.12 -15.37 9.12
N LEU A 228 18.35 -15.32 10.21
CA LEU A 228 18.79 -14.78 11.50
C LEU A 228 19.36 -15.87 12.43
N GLU A 229 19.47 -17.12 11.97
CA GLU A 229 19.95 -18.28 12.73
C GLU A 229 19.21 -18.47 14.08
N LEU A 230 17.90 -18.22 14.11
CA LEU A 230 17.08 -18.31 15.33
C LEU A 230 16.59 -19.74 15.58
N ASP A 231 16.60 -20.17 16.84
CA ASP A 231 15.97 -21.44 17.24
C ASP A 231 14.45 -21.26 17.34
N ILE A 232 13.71 -21.98 16.50
CA ILE A 232 12.24 -21.95 16.49
C ILE A 232 11.61 -22.39 17.82
N LYS A 233 12.34 -23.15 18.65
CA LYS A 233 11.88 -23.59 19.97
C LYS A 233 12.06 -22.54 21.06
N ASP A 234 12.87 -21.52 20.81
CA ASP A 234 13.20 -20.46 21.76
C ASP A 234 13.32 -19.12 21.02
N LEU A 235 12.21 -18.70 20.40
CA LEU A 235 12.18 -17.48 19.60
C LEU A 235 12.17 -16.23 20.48
N PRO A 236 12.92 -15.18 20.08
CA PRO A 236 12.86 -13.88 20.74
C PRO A 236 11.45 -13.28 20.74
N GLU A 237 11.15 -12.45 21.73
CA GLU A 237 9.81 -11.84 21.90
C GLU A 237 9.33 -11.00 20.70
N TYR A 238 10.25 -10.52 19.85
CA TYR A 238 9.90 -9.77 18.65
C TYR A 238 9.36 -10.65 17.50
N CYS A 239 9.55 -11.97 17.57
CA CYS A 239 8.99 -12.94 16.63
C CYS A 239 7.52 -13.22 16.98
N VAL A 240 6.61 -12.39 16.47
CA VAL A 240 5.16 -12.51 16.69
C VAL A 240 4.46 -13.20 15.53
N THR A 241 3.57 -14.15 15.84
CA THR A 241 2.65 -14.77 14.88
C THR A 241 1.24 -14.22 14.98
N ALA A 242 0.42 -14.49 13.96
CA ALA A 242 -1.01 -14.17 13.97
C ALA A 242 -1.85 -15.08 14.89
N MET A 243 -1.28 -16.18 15.40
CA MET A 243 -1.87 -17.09 16.39
C MET A 243 -1.47 -16.74 17.80
#